data_AF-A0A348TU71-F1
#
_entry.id   AF-A0A348TU71-F1
#
_cell.length_a   1.000
_cell.length_b   1.000
_cell.length_c   1.000
_cell.angle_alpha   90.00
_cell.angle_beta   90.00
_cell.angle_gamma   90.00
#
_symmetry.space_group_name_H-M   'P 1'
#
loop_
_entity.id
_entity.type
_entity.pdbx_description
1 polymer ?
#
loop_
_entity_poly.entity_id
_entity_poly.type
_entity_poly.pdbx_seq_one_letter_code
_entity_poly.pdbx_strand_id
1 'polypeptide(L)'
;GKEQKVLDIFDKWDLECEEIGVVTQGGTVNYYWDGELVGSLPAESAVLGGGAPVYHREWSEPAYYQEYKKFHISTVEEPADLKAVATKMVALPNIASKRFIYEQYDSMVGTR
;
A
#
# COMPACT_ATOMS: atom_id res chain seq x y z
N GLY A 1 -1.70 -27.70 -16.95
CA GLY A 1 -1.53 -29.13 -16.61
C GLY A 1 -1.18 -29.29 -15.15
N LYS A 2 -2.20 -29.39 -14.30
CA LYS A 2 -2.27 -29.66 -12.83
C LYS A 2 -3.52 -28.99 -12.22
N GLU A 3 -4.41 -28.45 -13.05
CA GLU A 3 -5.63 -27.73 -12.71
C GLU A 3 -6.46 -28.49 -11.67
N GLN A 4 -6.68 -29.80 -11.88
CA GLN A 4 -7.43 -30.63 -10.95
C GLN A 4 -6.83 -30.63 -9.53
N LYS A 5 -5.51 -30.71 -9.39
CA LYS A 5 -4.86 -30.69 -8.06
C LYS A 5 -5.08 -29.36 -7.34
N VAL A 6 -5.23 -28.26 -8.08
CA VAL A 6 -5.52 -26.95 -7.52
C VAL A 6 -6.99 -26.89 -7.10
N LEU A 7 -7.91 -27.35 -7.95
CA LEU A 7 -9.34 -27.45 -7.63
C LEU A 7 -9.56 -28.27 -6.36
N ASP A 8 -8.91 -29.43 -6.22
CA ASP A 8 -9.03 -30.29 -5.03
C ASP A 8 -8.54 -29.60 -3.75
N ILE A 9 -7.53 -28.72 -3.83
CA ILE A 9 -7.06 -27.93 -2.68
C ILE A 9 -8.09 -26.89 -2.29
N PHE A 10 -8.67 -26.19 -3.26
CA PHE A 10 -9.66 -25.14 -3.02
C PHE A 10 -10.97 -25.72 -2.46
N ASP A 11 -11.43 -26.85 -3.02
CA ASP A 11 -12.59 -27.61 -2.51
C ASP A 11 -12.40 -28.01 -1.04
N LYS A 12 -11.21 -28.51 -0.67
CA LYS A 12 -10.89 -28.83 0.73
C LYS A 12 -11.05 -27.65 1.69
N TRP A 13 -10.77 -26.43 1.23
CA TRP A 13 -10.87 -25.22 2.04
C TRP A 13 -12.18 -24.46 1.84
N ASP A 14 -13.14 -25.05 1.11
CA ASP A 14 -14.44 -24.45 0.79
C ASP A 14 -14.28 -23.09 0.07
N LEU A 15 -13.38 -23.06 -0.93
CA LEU A 15 -13.08 -21.90 -1.75
C LEU A 15 -13.48 -22.14 -3.21
N GLU A 16 -14.10 -21.15 -3.85
CA GLU A 16 -14.42 -21.19 -5.28
C GLU A 16 -13.17 -21.04 -6.15
N CYS A 17 -13.06 -21.84 -7.22
CA CYS A 17 -11.96 -21.80 -8.18
C CYS A 17 -12.45 -22.26 -9.56
N GLU A 18 -12.25 -21.44 -10.58
CA GLU A 18 -12.71 -21.70 -11.95
C GLU A 18 -11.64 -21.34 -12.98
N GLU A 19 -11.64 -22.04 -14.13
CA GLU A 19 -10.77 -21.72 -15.26
C GLU A 19 -11.36 -20.55 -16.07
N ILE A 20 -10.70 -19.39 -16.03
CA ILE A 20 -11.16 -18.17 -16.72
C ILE A 20 -10.43 -17.89 -18.03
N GLY A 21 -9.56 -18.79 -18.49
CA GLY A 21 -8.83 -18.63 -19.74
C GLY A 21 -7.56 -19.46 -19.83
N VAL A 22 -6.87 -19.34 -20.96
CA VAL A 22 -5.68 -20.12 -21.29
C VAL A 22 -4.53 -19.23 -21.74
N VAL A 23 -3.30 -19.64 -21.41
CA VAL A 23 -2.09 -18.98 -21.92
C VAL A 23 -1.81 -19.51 -23.32
N THR A 24 -1.82 -18.62 -24.31
CA THR A 24 -1.48 -18.95 -25.70
C THR A 24 -0.07 -18.47 -26.05
N GLN A 25 0.51 -19.05 -27.10
CA GLN A 25 1.73 -18.51 -27.70
C GLN A 25 1.44 -17.14 -28.34
N GLY A 26 2.28 -16.14 -28.10
CA GLY A 26 2.15 -14.79 -28.69
C GLY A 26 2.34 -13.67 -27.66
N GLY A 27 1.81 -12.49 -27.98
CA GLY A 27 1.92 -11.29 -27.14
C GLY A 27 0.64 -10.45 -27.11
N THR A 28 -0.52 -11.08 -27.34
CA THR A 28 -1.83 -10.41 -27.40
C THR A 28 -2.77 -11.04 -26.38
N VAL A 29 -3.46 -10.19 -25.63
CA VAL A 29 -4.55 -10.60 -24.74
C VAL A 29 -5.87 -10.39 -25.46
N ASN A 30 -6.67 -11.45 -25.54
CA ASN A 30 -8.00 -11.45 -26.14
C ASN A 30 -9.06 -11.67 -25.05
N TYR A 31 -10.07 -10.82 -25.03
CA TYR A 31 -11.19 -10.90 -24.09
C TYR A 31 -12.43 -11.37 -24.82
N TYR A 32 -13.09 -12.38 -24.27
CA TYR A 32 -14.33 -12.93 -24.80
C TYR A 32 -15.46 -12.72 -23.80
N TRP A 33 -16.64 -12.38 -24.32
CA TRP A 33 -17.88 -12.29 -23.55
C TRP A 33 -18.96 -13.05 -24.32
N ASP A 34 -19.63 -13.99 -23.67
CA ASP A 34 -20.62 -14.88 -24.31
C ASP A 34 -20.09 -15.56 -25.61
N GLY A 35 -18.79 -15.85 -25.64
CA GLY A 35 -18.10 -16.44 -26.79
C GLY A 35 -17.71 -15.43 -27.90
N GLU A 36 -18.10 -14.17 -27.79
CA GLU A 36 -17.75 -13.11 -28.75
C GLU A 36 -16.48 -12.36 -28.31
N LEU A 37 -15.58 -12.08 -29.27
CA LEU A 37 -14.37 -11.29 -29.00
C LEU A 37 -14.74 -9.82 -28.79
N VAL A 38 -14.62 -9.35 -27.55
CA VAL A 38 -14.97 -7.97 -27.15
C VAL A 38 -13.77 -7.04 -26.99
N GLY A 39 -12.54 -7.59 -26.96
CA GLY A 39 -11.34 -6.78 -26.86
C GLY A 39 -10.07 -7.56 -27.24
N SER A 40 -9.12 -6.87 -27.84
CA SER A 40 -7.81 -7.43 -28.20
C SER A 40 -6.76 -6.34 -28.09
N LEU A 41 -5.69 -6.60 -27.33
CA LEU A 41 -4.57 -5.67 -27.20
C LEU A 41 -3.24 -6.38 -26.94
N PRO A 42 -2.11 -5.75 -27.26
CA PRO A 42 -0.80 -6.27 -26.89
C PRO A 42 -0.68 -6.42 -25.36
N ALA A 43 -0.16 -7.55 -24.90
CA ALA A 43 0.10 -7.85 -23.50
C ALA A 43 1.11 -6.86 -22.88
N GLU A 44 2.09 -6.41 -23.68
CA GLU A 44 3.08 -5.41 -23.25
C GLU A 44 2.43 -4.09 -22.82
N SER A 45 1.40 -3.63 -23.53
CA SER A 45 0.71 -2.38 -23.18
C SER A 45 -0.16 -2.51 -21.91
N ALA A 46 -0.50 -3.73 -21.51
CA ALA A 46 -1.34 -4.02 -20.35
C ALA A 46 -0.55 -4.23 -19.05
N VAL A 47 0.79 -4.20 -19.09
CA VAL A 47 1.63 -4.30 -17.88
C VAL A 47 1.96 -2.92 -17.30
N LEU A 48 2.21 -2.87 -15.99
CA LEU A 48 2.70 -1.66 -15.32
C LEU A 48 4.03 -1.24 -15.95
N GLY A 49 4.06 -0.07 -16.58
CA GLY A 49 5.24 0.44 -17.29
C GLY A 49 5.33 0.04 -18.77
N GLY A 50 4.29 -0.57 -19.34
CA GLY A 50 4.15 -0.98 -20.74
C GLY A 50 4.07 0.15 -21.78
N GLY A 51 4.80 1.24 -21.58
CA GLY A 51 4.78 2.41 -22.46
C GLY A 51 3.76 3.49 -22.07
N ALA A 52 3.16 3.40 -20.88
CA ALA A 52 2.36 4.51 -20.33
C ALA A 52 3.24 5.77 -20.20
N PRO A 53 2.76 6.96 -20.62
CA PRO A 53 3.54 8.19 -20.54
C PRO A 53 3.96 8.51 -19.10
N VAL A 54 5.24 8.81 -18.93
CA VAL A 54 5.78 9.28 -17.64
C VAL A 54 5.73 10.80 -17.61
N TYR A 55 5.00 11.35 -16.65
CA TYR A 55 4.94 12.79 -16.44
C TYR A 55 6.13 13.26 -15.62
N HIS A 56 6.95 14.13 -16.21
CA HIS A 56 7.91 14.94 -15.47
C HIS A 56 7.26 16.28 -15.14
N ARG A 57 6.70 16.38 -13.92
CA ARG A 57 6.14 17.64 -13.44
C ARG A 57 7.25 18.54 -12.92
N GLU A 58 7.17 19.82 -13.23
CA GLU A 58 7.99 20.82 -12.58
C GLU A 58 7.72 20.79 -11.07
N TRP A 59 8.80 20.85 -10.30
CA TRP A 59 8.73 20.92 -8.84
C TRP A 59 9.72 21.96 -8.35
N SER A 60 9.36 22.62 -7.27
CA SER A 60 10.21 23.58 -6.57
C SER A 60 10.10 23.34 -5.07
N GLU A 61 11.14 23.73 -4.34
CA GLU A 61 11.13 23.64 -2.89
C GLU A 61 10.06 24.60 -2.32
N PRO A 62 9.17 24.14 -1.42
CA PRO A 62 8.13 25.00 -0.90
C PRO A 62 8.71 26.09 -0.01
N ALA A 63 8.19 27.32 -0.13
CA ALA A 63 8.72 28.49 0.57
C ALA A 63 8.81 28.31 2.10
N TYR A 64 7.86 27.59 2.72
CA TYR A 64 7.87 27.34 4.17
C TYR A 64 9.09 26.54 4.64
N TYR A 65 9.71 25.75 3.78
CA TYR A 65 10.84 24.92 4.16
C TYR A 65 12.10 25.75 4.40
N GLN A 66 12.25 26.87 3.67
CA GLN A 66 13.29 27.85 3.94
C GLN A 66 13.09 28.52 5.31
N GLU A 67 11.85 28.70 5.77
CA GLU A 67 11.59 29.18 7.13
C GLU A 67 11.99 28.15 8.19
N TYR A 68 11.69 26.87 8.00
CA TYR A 68 12.10 25.82 8.93
C TYR A 68 13.62 25.66 9.05
N LYS A 69 14.37 25.87 7.96
CA LYS A 69 15.85 25.84 7.98
C LYS A 69 16.47 26.91 8.88
N LYS A 70 15.77 28.00 9.17
CA LYS A 70 16.25 29.07 10.06
C LYS A 70 16.19 28.69 11.54
N PHE A 71 15.50 27.60 11.89
CA PHE A 71 15.37 27.16 13.27
C PHE A 71 16.71 26.65 13.81
N HIS A 72 17.10 27.16 14.99
CA HIS A 72 18.27 26.68 15.73
C HIS A 72 17.83 26.23 17.12
N ILE A 73 18.13 24.98 17.49
CA ILE A 73 17.71 24.43 18.79
C ILE A 73 18.28 25.24 19.99
N SER A 74 19.45 25.86 19.82
CA SER A 74 20.08 26.71 20.82
C SER A 74 19.33 28.01 21.10
N THR A 75 18.38 28.42 20.25
CA THR A 75 17.55 29.61 20.49
C THR A 75 16.30 29.30 21.32
N VAL A 76 16.05 28.04 21.66
CA VAL A 76 14.93 27.63 22.52
C VAL A 76 15.38 27.75 23.97
N GLU A 77 14.74 28.62 24.73
CA GLU A 77 15.00 28.77 26.17
C GLU A 77 14.54 27.53 26.95
N GLU A 78 15.33 27.14 27.95
CA GLU A 78 14.97 26.03 28.83
C GLU A 78 13.81 26.43 29.75
N PRO A 79 12.71 25.65 29.79
CA PRO A 79 11.59 25.95 30.67
C PRO A 79 11.96 25.82 32.16
N ALA A 80 11.53 26.77 32.99
CA ALA A 80 11.78 26.75 34.43
C ALA A 80 11.09 25.57 35.16
N ASP A 81 9.97 25.07 34.65
CA ASP A 81 9.23 23.92 35.20
C ASP A 81 9.15 22.79 34.18
N LEU A 82 10.15 21.92 34.22
CA LEU A 82 10.24 20.74 33.36
C LEU A 82 9.13 19.71 33.64
N LYS A 83 8.61 19.65 34.87
CA LYS A 83 7.56 18.69 35.24
C LYS A 83 6.23 19.08 34.59
N ALA A 84 5.89 20.36 34.58
CA ALA A 84 4.70 20.86 33.88
C ALA A 84 4.79 20.63 32.36
N VAL A 85 5.97 20.85 31.76
CA VAL A 85 6.19 20.60 30.32
C VAL A 85 6.07 19.11 30.01
N ALA A 86 6.72 18.23 30.78
CA ALA A 86 6.61 16.79 30.62
C ALA A 86 5.14 16.31 30.69
N THR A 87 4.38 16.84 31.66
CA THR A 87 2.95 16.53 31.81
C THR A 87 2.15 16.91 30.56
N LYS A 88 2.42 18.08 29.97
CA LYS A 88 1.77 18.49 28.70
C LYS A 88 2.18 17.60 27.54
N MET A 89 3.46 17.23 27.44
CA MET A 89 3.97 16.42 26.34
C MET A 89 3.37 15.01 26.32
N VAL A 90 3.29 14.32 27.47
CA VAL A 90 2.74 12.96 27.52
C VAL A 90 1.23 12.92 27.25
N ALA A 91 0.54 14.05 27.38
CA ALA A 91 -0.87 14.19 26.99
C ALA A 91 -1.08 14.42 25.49
N LEU A 92 -0.04 14.77 24.72
CA LEU A 92 -0.16 14.97 23.28
C LEU A 92 -0.48 13.64 22.59
N PRO A 93 -1.50 13.56 21.72
CA PRO A 93 -1.87 12.32 21.03
C PRO A 93 -0.71 11.65 20.28
N ASN A 94 0.23 12.43 19.76
CA ASN A 94 1.42 11.93 19.08
C ASN A 94 2.36 11.14 20.01
N ILE A 95 2.44 11.53 21.29
CA ILE A 95 3.33 10.92 22.30
C ILE A 95 2.58 9.93 23.20
N ALA A 96 1.33 10.22 23.51
CA ALA A 96 0.48 9.44 24.41
C ALA A 96 0.40 7.95 24.02
N SER A 97 0.04 7.13 25.00
CA SER A 97 -0.07 5.68 24.83
C SER A 97 -0.96 5.32 23.63
N LYS A 98 -0.43 4.46 22.74
CA LYS A 98 -1.19 3.91 21.60
C LYS A 98 -1.92 2.61 21.97
N ARG A 99 -2.01 2.30 23.28
CA ARG A 99 -2.64 1.10 23.82
C ARG A 99 -4.06 0.87 23.33
N PHE A 100 -4.88 1.92 23.33
CA PHE A 100 -6.24 1.85 22.79
C PHE A 100 -6.27 1.40 21.32
N ILE A 101 -5.21 1.63 20.53
CA ILE A 101 -5.18 1.22 19.13
C ILE A 101 -4.87 -0.28 19.02
N TYR A 102 -3.80 -0.74 19.67
CA TYR A 102 -3.34 -2.12 19.47
C TYR A 102 -4.10 -3.16 20.31
N GLU A 103 -4.81 -2.77 21.38
CA GLU A 103 -5.68 -3.69 22.14
C GLU A 103 -6.93 -4.11 21.35
N GLN A 104 -7.25 -3.42 20.27
CA GLN A 104 -8.39 -3.75 19.41
C GLN A 104 -8.10 -4.94 18.48
N TYR A 105 -6.83 -5.37 18.41
CA TYR A 105 -6.39 -6.42 17.51
C TYR A 105 -5.72 -7.53 18.31
N ASP A 106 -6.10 -8.77 18.05
CA ASP A 106 -5.39 -9.93 18.57
C ASP A 106 -4.02 -10.03 17.87
N SER A 107 -2.95 -9.84 18.63
CA SER A 107 -1.56 -9.95 18.15
C SER A 107 -0.91 -11.29 18.52
N MET A 108 -1.64 -12.19 19.17
CA MET A 108 -1.15 -13.47 19.69
C MET A 108 -1.47 -14.64 18.76
N VAL A 109 -2.45 -14.52 17.87
CA VAL A 109 -2.70 -15.53 16.82
C VAL A 109 -1.64 -15.41 15.73
N GLY A 110 -0.66 -16.31 15.79
CA GLY A 110 0.36 -16.50 14.77
C GLY A 110 0.51 -17.97 14.45
N THR A 111 0.40 -18.35 13.18
CA THR A 111 0.73 -19.68 12.68
C THR A 111 2.18 -19.64 12.19
N ARG A 112 3.12 -20.02 13.05
CA ARG A 112 4.47 -20.42 12.60
C ARG A 112 4.48 -21.91 12.32
#